data_AF-A0A842T1Z1-F1
#
_entry.id   AF-A0A842T1Z1-F1
#
_cell.length_a   1.000
_cell.length_b   1.000
_cell.length_c   1.000
_cell.angle_alpha   90.00
_cell.angle_beta   90.00
_cell.angle_gamma   90.00
#
_symmetry.space_group_name_H-M   'P 1'
#
loop_
_entity.id
_entity.type
_entity.pdbx_description
1 polymer ?
#
loop_
_entity_poly.entity_id
_entity_poly.type
_entity_poly.pdbx_seq_one_letter_code
_entity_poly.pdbx_strand_id
1 'polypeptide(L)'
;MFEDLIVFAMGIAILFVFRFIFSVLISSKHDTLRVALKVCGVFGIAVHELSHFVMCIVTGAHPDGISVSYRRQAGHVRLKDGERMSFMQAFLTSLAPLLIISYLLYWCVVVFFSPITPDLWRMVALVSFISLGIGVSPSRQDLWIIGKIFNKDPLYSLYQIGLVALSTVIIFFTTSTIPIPYYYSFMFYVFIGIGYYALKYLFLGIKFLGEYIYSHYSKRQNTLSAVSQYRVRHRPKNKKKEQIERGQW
;
A
#
# COMPACT_ATOMS: atom_id res chain seq x y z
N MET A 1 -21.51 -6.62 -6.14
CA MET A 1 -20.70 -5.67 -5.34
C MET A 1 -20.62 -5.99 -3.86
N PHE A 2 -21.73 -6.04 -3.10
CA PHE A 2 -21.65 -6.43 -1.67
C PHE A 2 -21.20 -7.90 -1.51
N GLU A 3 -21.67 -8.76 -2.41
CA GLU A 3 -21.19 -10.13 -2.56
C GLU A 3 -19.69 -10.19 -2.82
N ASP A 4 -19.14 -9.33 -3.69
CA ASP A 4 -17.70 -9.29 -3.99
C ASP A 4 -16.88 -8.85 -2.77
N LEU A 5 -17.39 -7.91 -1.96
CA LEU A 5 -16.76 -7.50 -0.71
C LEU A 5 -16.77 -8.64 0.31
N ILE A 6 -17.87 -9.39 0.41
CA ILE A 6 -17.96 -10.58 1.26
C ILE A 6 -17.00 -11.66 0.77
N VAL A 7 -16.93 -11.92 -0.54
CA VAL A 7 -16.00 -12.88 -1.14
C VAL A 7 -14.55 -12.46 -0.88
N PHE A 8 -14.23 -11.18 -0.99
CA PHE A 8 -12.89 -10.65 -0.65
C PHE A 8 -12.56 -10.82 0.83
N ALA A 9 -13.48 -10.45 1.73
CA ALA A 9 -13.31 -10.61 3.17
C ALA A 9 -13.17 -12.09 3.56
N MET A 10 -13.97 -12.97 2.95
CA MET A 10 -13.87 -14.42 3.10
C MET A 10 -12.55 -14.95 2.57
N GLY A 11 -12.08 -14.44 1.41
CA GLY A 11 -10.76 -14.74 0.86
C GLY A 11 -9.65 -14.40 1.84
N ILE A 12 -9.66 -13.18 2.42
CA ILE A 12 -8.72 -12.79 3.47
C ILE A 12 -8.81 -13.73 4.68
N ALA A 13 -10.01 -14.04 5.17
CA ALA A 13 -10.20 -14.94 6.30
C ALA A 13 -9.63 -16.34 6.03
N ILE A 14 -9.86 -16.87 4.82
CA ILE A 14 -9.29 -18.14 4.36
C ILE A 14 -7.76 -18.07 4.37
N LEU A 15 -7.15 -17.00 3.88
CA LEU A 15 -5.69 -16.83 3.92
C LEU A 15 -5.13 -16.80 5.35
N PHE A 16 -5.85 -16.19 6.30
CA PHE A 16 -5.49 -16.23 7.71
C PHE A 16 -5.58 -17.65 8.29
N VAL A 17 -6.61 -18.41 7.94
CA VAL A 17 -6.76 -19.81 8.35
C VAL A 17 -5.62 -20.66 7.78
N PHE A 18 -5.29 -20.51 6.49
CA PHE A 18 -4.14 -21.18 5.87
C PHE A 18 -2.85 -20.85 6.62
N ARG A 19 -2.61 -19.58 6.93
CA ARG A 19 -1.42 -19.17 7.70
C ARG A 19 -1.36 -19.85 9.06
N PHE A 20 -2.48 -19.90 9.77
CA PHE A 20 -2.57 -20.53 11.08
C PHE A 20 -2.23 -22.02 10.99
N ILE A 21 -2.85 -22.74 10.05
CA ILE A 21 -2.60 -24.16 9.80
C ILE A 21 -1.12 -24.40 9.48
N PHE A 22 -0.52 -23.63 8.57
CA PHE A 22 0.90 -23.77 8.23
C PHE A 22 1.82 -23.42 9.40
N SER A 23 1.47 -22.43 10.22
CA SER A 23 2.25 -22.08 11.41
C SER A 23 2.27 -23.24 12.42
N VAL A 24 1.14 -23.92 12.61
CA VAL A 24 1.04 -25.11 13.47
C VAL A 24 1.84 -26.27 12.88
N LEU A 25 1.70 -26.54 11.57
CA LEU A 25 2.42 -27.60 10.87
C LEU A 25 3.94 -27.41 10.91
N ILE A 26 4.44 -26.19 10.70
CA ILE A 26 5.87 -25.86 10.77
C ILE A 26 6.40 -26.04 12.21
N SER A 27 5.55 -25.82 13.21
CA SER A 27 5.89 -25.99 14.63
C SER A 27 5.85 -27.46 15.08
N SER A 28 5.23 -28.36 14.31
CA SER A 28 5.13 -29.79 14.61
C SER A 28 6.50 -30.48 14.74
N LYS A 29 6.57 -31.56 15.53
CA LYS A 29 7.80 -32.32 15.85
C LYS A 29 8.35 -33.17 14.69
N HIS A 30 7.63 -33.31 13.58
CA HIS A 30 8.08 -34.11 12.43
C HIS A 30 9.13 -33.35 11.60
N ASP A 31 10.40 -33.74 11.74
CA ASP A 31 11.53 -33.02 11.14
C ASP A 31 11.50 -32.99 9.60
N THR A 32 11.12 -34.07 8.92
CA THR A 32 11.12 -34.13 7.45
C THR A 32 10.06 -33.21 6.83
N LEU A 33 8.82 -33.25 7.34
CA LEU A 33 7.73 -32.41 6.86
C LEU A 33 8.00 -30.93 7.15
N ARG A 34 8.59 -30.63 8.31
CA ARG A 34 9.05 -29.28 8.65
C ARG A 34 10.09 -28.75 7.66
N VAL A 35 11.10 -29.55 7.31
CA VAL A 35 12.12 -29.15 6.34
C VAL A 35 11.50 -28.93 4.96
N ALA A 36 10.66 -29.84 4.49
CA ALA A 36 9.97 -29.70 3.21
C ALA A 36 9.12 -28.42 3.15
N LEU A 37 8.32 -28.15 4.18
CA LEU A 37 7.51 -26.92 4.25
C LEU A 37 8.36 -25.66 4.30
N LYS A 38 9.49 -25.67 5.03
CA LYS A 38 10.41 -24.52 5.06
C LYS A 38 11.05 -24.27 3.70
N VAL A 39 11.43 -25.32 2.97
CA VAL A 39 12.03 -25.19 1.64
C VAL A 39 10.99 -24.68 0.65
N CYS A 40 9.78 -25.24 0.65
CA CYS A 40 8.68 -24.75 -0.17
C CYS A 40 8.34 -23.30 0.15
N GLY A 41 8.29 -22.92 1.44
CA GLY A 41 7.94 -21.57 1.87
C GLY A 41 8.90 -20.47 1.41
N VAL A 42 10.16 -20.79 1.03
CA VAL A 42 11.12 -19.78 0.55
C VAL A 42 10.60 -19.03 -0.66
N PHE A 43 9.98 -19.73 -1.61
CA PHE A 43 9.45 -19.10 -2.81
C PHE A 43 8.32 -18.12 -2.46
N GLY A 44 7.43 -18.51 -1.55
CA GLY A 44 6.34 -17.64 -1.09
C GLY A 44 6.84 -16.40 -0.37
N ILE A 45 7.84 -16.55 0.51
CA ILE A 45 8.49 -15.42 1.18
C ILE A 45 9.21 -14.52 0.17
N ALA A 46 9.89 -15.10 -0.82
CA ALA A 46 10.54 -14.31 -1.87
C ALA A 46 9.53 -13.48 -2.67
N VAL A 47 8.39 -14.07 -3.04
CA VAL A 47 7.29 -13.34 -3.70
C VAL A 47 6.69 -12.27 -2.78
N HIS A 48 6.58 -12.56 -1.48
CA HIS A 48 6.11 -11.58 -0.48
C HIS A 48 7.01 -10.35 -0.41
N GLU A 49 8.32 -10.54 -0.25
CA GLU A 49 9.27 -9.43 -0.19
C GLU A 49 9.40 -8.72 -1.54
N LEU A 50 9.31 -9.46 -2.66
CA LEU A 50 9.27 -8.87 -3.98
C LEU A 50 8.04 -7.98 -4.16
N SER A 51 6.90 -8.37 -3.59
CA SER A 51 5.67 -7.57 -3.61
C SER A 51 5.85 -6.24 -2.89
N HIS A 52 6.49 -6.25 -1.71
CA HIS A 52 6.87 -5.01 -1.03
C HIS A 52 7.79 -4.16 -1.89
N PHE A 53 8.85 -4.76 -2.44
CA PHE A 53 9.85 -4.03 -3.24
C PHE A 53 9.24 -3.38 -4.49
N VAL A 54 8.41 -4.12 -5.23
CA VAL A 54 7.69 -3.60 -6.40
C VAL A 54 6.79 -2.44 -5.99
N MET A 55 6.05 -2.57 -4.88
CA MET A 55 5.18 -1.49 -4.41
C MET A 55 5.99 -0.28 -3.93
N CYS A 56 7.15 -0.47 -3.32
CA CYS A 56 8.05 0.62 -2.97
C CYS A 56 8.46 1.42 -4.22
N ILE A 57 8.83 0.75 -5.32
CA ILE A 57 9.13 1.42 -6.60
C ILE A 57 7.91 2.17 -7.13
N VAL A 58 6.75 1.52 -7.20
CA VAL A 58 5.51 2.12 -7.74
C VAL A 58 5.08 3.35 -6.94
N THR A 59 5.26 3.32 -5.62
CA THR A 59 4.87 4.40 -4.72
C THR A 59 5.96 5.46 -4.54
N GLY A 60 7.15 5.27 -5.14
CA GLY A 60 8.29 6.19 -5.04
C GLY A 60 9.06 6.11 -3.71
N ALA A 61 8.83 5.08 -2.89
CA ALA A 61 9.64 4.79 -1.72
C ALA A 61 10.91 4.08 -2.16
N HIS A 62 12.06 4.77 -2.22
CA HIS A 62 13.32 4.24 -2.77
C HIS A 62 13.83 2.99 -1.98
N PRO A 63 13.71 1.78 -2.54
CA PRO A 63 14.26 0.58 -1.90
C PRO A 63 15.76 0.47 -2.19
N ASP A 64 16.52 -0.03 -1.23
CA ASP A 64 17.97 -0.28 -1.34
C ASP A 64 18.27 -1.74 -1.68
N GLY A 65 17.43 -2.67 -1.21
CA GLY A 65 17.57 -4.09 -1.51
C GLY A 65 16.57 -4.97 -0.79
N ILE A 66 16.50 -6.23 -1.24
CA ILE A 66 15.66 -7.28 -0.67
C ILE A 66 16.57 -8.32 -0.03
N SER A 67 16.18 -8.83 1.15
CA SER A 67 16.81 -10.02 1.72
C SER A 67 15.78 -11.04 2.14
N VAL A 68 16.08 -12.31 1.91
CA VAL A 68 15.22 -13.45 2.26
C VAL A 68 16.04 -14.44 3.08
N SER A 69 15.56 -14.81 4.25
CA SER A 69 16.19 -15.78 5.14
C SER A 69 15.38 -17.06 5.24
N TYR A 70 15.85 -18.12 4.58
CA TYR A 70 15.28 -19.47 4.68
C TYR A 70 15.20 -19.97 6.13
N ARG A 71 16.26 -19.78 6.93
CA ARG A 71 16.31 -20.32 8.31
C ARG A 71 15.29 -19.66 9.23
N ARG A 72 15.11 -18.34 9.11
CA ARG A 72 14.17 -17.57 9.92
C ARG A 72 12.76 -17.53 9.33
N GLN A 73 12.58 -18.02 8.10
CA GLN A 73 11.32 -17.91 7.35
C GLN A 73 10.80 -16.48 7.36
N ALA A 74 11.71 -15.54 7.11
CA ALA A 74 11.47 -14.12 7.18
C ALA A 74 12.29 -13.42 6.09
N GLY A 75 11.76 -12.33 5.57
CA GLY A 75 12.50 -11.42 4.72
C GLY A 75 12.42 -10.00 5.24
N HIS A 76 13.10 -9.10 4.53
CA HIS A 76 12.91 -7.67 4.70
C HIS A 76 13.27 -6.93 3.42
N VAL A 77 12.58 -5.82 3.15
CA VAL A 77 13.01 -4.81 2.18
C VAL A 77 13.68 -3.64 2.92
N ARG A 78 14.91 -3.31 2.54
CA ARG A 78 15.62 -2.14 3.08
C ARG A 78 15.21 -0.89 2.30
N LEU A 79 14.92 0.18 3.02
CA LEU A 79 14.51 1.47 2.47
C LEU A 79 15.61 2.50 2.75
N LYS A 80 15.97 3.32 1.75
CA LYS A 80 16.95 4.40 1.94
C LYS A 80 16.39 5.51 2.84
N ASP A 81 15.13 5.87 2.63
CA ASP A 81 14.44 6.97 3.30
C ASP A 81 13.16 6.53 4.03
N GLY A 82 13.20 5.40 4.74
CA GLY A 82 12.00 4.83 5.39
C GLY A 82 11.28 5.78 6.36
N GLU A 83 12.01 6.73 6.97
CA GLU A 83 11.41 7.73 7.86
C GLU A 83 10.60 8.82 7.14
N ARG A 84 10.79 8.98 5.83
CA ARG A 84 10.12 9.99 5.01
C ARG A 84 8.90 9.45 4.27
N MET A 85 8.55 8.17 4.46
CA MET A 85 7.37 7.59 3.82
C MET A 85 6.09 8.29 4.27
N SER A 86 5.23 8.60 3.29
CA SER A 86 3.87 9.03 3.58
C SER A 86 3.01 7.87 4.08
N PHE A 87 1.89 8.18 4.73
CA PHE A 87 0.97 7.16 5.22
C PHE A 87 0.47 6.27 4.06
N MET A 88 0.15 6.85 2.91
CA MET A 88 -0.27 6.11 1.72
C MET A 88 0.81 5.16 1.20
N GLN A 89 2.06 5.63 1.11
CA GLN A 89 3.17 4.78 0.68
C GLN A 89 3.33 3.58 1.61
N ALA A 90 3.25 3.80 2.92
CA ALA A 90 3.37 2.74 3.90
C ALA A 90 2.16 1.79 3.86
N PHE A 91 0.95 2.32 3.79
CA PHE A 91 -0.26 1.54 3.69
C PHE A 91 -0.26 0.62 2.46
N LEU A 92 0.03 1.18 1.27
CA LEU A 92 0.09 0.41 0.03
C LEU A 92 1.23 -0.62 0.06
N THR A 93 2.41 -0.23 0.54
CA THR A 93 3.56 -1.15 0.65
C THR A 93 3.22 -2.31 1.57
N SER A 94 2.66 -2.03 2.76
CA SER A 94 2.26 -3.05 3.74
C SER A 94 1.16 -3.99 3.23
N LEU A 95 0.26 -3.52 2.36
CA LEU A 95 -0.80 -4.34 1.77
C LEU A 95 -0.41 -5.02 0.45
N ALA A 96 0.72 -4.66 -0.16
CA ALA A 96 1.12 -5.17 -1.46
C ALA A 96 1.22 -6.69 -1.54
N PRO A 97 1.85 -7.39 -0.57
CA PRO A 97 1.91 -8.85 -0.62
C PRO A 97 0.52 -9.48 -0.55
N LEU A 98 -0.37 -8.93 0.28
CA LEU A 98 -1.74 -9.44 0.38
C LEU A 98 -2.46 -9.35 -0.98
N LEU A 99 -2.36 -8.21 -1.67
CA LEU A 99 -3.01 -8.02 -2.97
C LEU A 99 -2.40 -8.91 -4.06
N ILE A 100 -1.08 -8.88 -4.21
CA ILE A 100 -0.37 -9.61 -5.28
C ILE A 100 -0.49 -11.12 -5.07
N ILE A 101 -0.24 -11.60 -3.86
CA ILE A 101 -0.29 -13.04 -3.56
C ILE A 101 -1.73 -13.57 -3.67
N SER A 102 -2.75 -12.81 -3.24
CA SER A 102 -4.15 -13.23 -3.41
C SER A 102 -4.50 -13.48 -4.89
N TYR A 103 -4.02 -12.61 -5.78
CA TYR A 103 -4.23 -12.80 -7.22
C TYR A 103 -3.46 -14.00 -7.77
N LEU A 104 -2.21 -14.19 -7.34
CA LEU A 104 -1.41 -15.35 -7.74
C LEU A 104 -2.02 -16.67 -7.23
N LEU A 105 -2.58 -16.69 -6.01
CA LEU A 105 -3.29 -17.84 -5.47
C LEU A 105 -4.54 -18.17 -6.28
N TYR A 106 -5.32 -17.15 -6.65
CA TYR A 106 -6.45 -17.33 -7.57
C TYR A 106 -5.99 -17.92 -8.91
N TRP A 107 -4.91 -17.41 -9.48
CA TRP A 107 -4.37 -17.94 -10.74
C TRP A 107 -3.91 -19.40 -10.61
N CYS A 108 -3.28 -19.78 -9.48
CA CYS A 108 -2.93 -21.17 -9.21
C CYS A 108 -4.16 -22.09 -9.18
N VAL A 109 -5.27 -21.64 -8.58
CA VAL A 109 -6.53 -22.39 -8.56
C VAL A 109 -7.09 -22.57 -9.98
N VAL A 110 -7.11 -21.50 -10.77
CA VAL A 110 -7.59 -21.54 -12.16
C VAL A 110 -6.77 -22.52 -13.01
N VAL A 111 -5.43 -22.46 -12.90
CA VAL A 111 -4.52 -23.37 -13.62
C VAL A 111 -4.71 -24.82 -13.18
N PHE A 112 -4.88 -25.06 -11.87
CA PHE A 112 -5.05 -26.41 -11.32
C PHE A 112 -6.35 -27.09 -11.78
N PHE A 113 -7.46 -26.35 -11.79
CA PHE A 113 -8.78 -26.90 -12.18
C PHE A 113 -9.06 -26.82 -13.69
N SER A 114 -8.20 -26.14 -14.47
CA SER A 114 -8.38 -26.03 -15.91
C SER A 114 -8.19 -27.38 -16.60
N PRO A 115 -9.20 -27.90 -17.33
CA PRO A 115 -9.12 -29.21 -17.99
C PRO A 115 -8.08 -29.25 -19.11
N ILE A 116 -7.73 -28.09 -19.69
CA ILE A 116 -6.82 -27.94 -20.83
C ILE A 116 -5.35 -27.94 -20.35
N THR A 117 -5.11 -27.73 -19.06
CA THR A 117 -3.77 -27.56 -18.52
C THR A 117 -3.09 -28.93 -18.32
N PRO A 118 -1.86 -29.14 -18.84
CA PRO A 118 -1.09 -30.36 -18.61
C PRO A 118 -0.78 -30.62 -17.12
N ASP A 119 -0.64 -31.89 -16.74
CA ASP A 119 -0.43 -32.31 -15.34
C ASP A 119 0.78 -31.66 -14.69
N LEU A 120 1.88 -31.46 -15.43
CA LEU A 120 3.08 -30.78 -14.94
C LEU A 120 2.76 -29.37 -14.42
N TRP A 121 1.97 -28.60 -15.17
CA TRP A 121 1.60 -27.24 -14.80
C TRP A 121 0.61 -27.19 -13.64
N ARG A 122 -0.26 -28.20 -13.52
CA ARG A 122 -1.12 -28.37 -12.33
C ARG A 122 -0.29 -28.65 -11.08
N MET A 123 0.75 -29.50 -11.18
CA MET A 123 1.67 -29.74 -10.07
C MET A 123 2.45 -28.48 -9.67
N VAL A 124 2.95 -27.72 -10.65
CA VAL A 124 3.61 -26.42 -10.39
C VAL A 124 2.64 -25.45 -9.71
N ALA A 125 1.38 -25.37 -10.16
CA ALA A 125 0.36 -24.53 -9.55
C ALA A 125 0.06 -24.96 -8.11
N LEU A 126 -0.04 -26.26 -7.83
CA LEU A 126 -0.26 -26.78 -6.48
C LEU A 126 0.89 -26.45 -5.52
N VAL A 127 2.15 -26.68 -5.95
CA VAL A 127 3.34 -26.36 -5.14
C VAL A 127 3.43 -24.85 -4.92
N SER A 128 3.16 -24.05 -5.95
CA SER A 128 3.14 -22.59 -5.87
C SER A 128 2.05 -22.11 -4.91
N PHE A 129 0.85 -22.69 -4.96
CA PHE A 129 -0.26 -22.36 -4.08
C PHE A 129 0.11 -22.58 -2.61
N ILE A 130 0.67 -23.75 -2.29
CA ILE A 130 1.13 -24.07 -0.93
C ILE A 130 2.22 -23.08 -0.49
N SER A 131 3.22 -22.86 -1.34
CA SER A 131 4.32 -21.94 -1.06
C SER A 131 3.83 -20.52 -0.79
N LEU A 132 3.00 -19.98 -1.67
CA LEU A 132 2.40 -18.64 -1.56
C LEU A 132 1.51 -18.54 -0.31
N GLY A 133 0.74 -19.57 0.01
CA GLY A 133 -0.08 -19.62 1.22
C GLY A 133 0.74 -19.54 2.52
N ILE A 134 1.96 -20.08 2.52
CA ILE A 134 2.90 -19.91 3.66
C ILE A 134 3.35 -18.45 3.77
N GLY A 135 3.58 -17.78 2.64
CA GLY A 135 4.08 -16.40 2.56
C GLY A 135 3.02 -15.29 2.60
N VAL A 136 1.72 -15.57 2.57
CA VAL A 136 0.68 -14.54 2.32
C VAL A 136 0.39 -13.57 3.47
N SER A 137 0.82 -13.90 4.70
CA SER A 137 0.42 -13.13 5.88
C SER A 137 1.10 -11.77 5.95
N PRO A 138 0.38 -10.66 6.18
CA PRO A 138 1.01 -9.39 6.53
C PRO A 138 1.88 -9.59 7.78
N SER A 139 3.09 -9.05 7.76
CA SER A 139 3.98 -9.15 8.90
C SER A 139 3.51 -8.21 10.01
N ARG A 140 3.82 -8.54 11.27
CA ARG A 140 3.58 -7.61 12.39
C ARG A 140 4.30 -6.28 12.18
N GLN A 141 5.43 -6.31 11.47
CA GLN A 141 6.21 -5.13 11.15
C GLN A 141 5.46 -4.22 10.17
N ASP A 142 4.77 -4.78 9.18
CA ASP A 142 3.98 -4.01 8.20
C ASP A 142 2.84 -3.23 8.86
N LEU A 143 2.13 -3.87 9.80
CA LEU A 143 1.08 -3.24 10.59
C LEU A 143 1.63 -2.18 11.53
N TRP A 144 2.78 -2.45 12.15
CA TRP A 144 3.43 -1.52 13.05
C TRP A 144 3.92 -0.26 12.33
N ILE A 145 4.44 -0.38 11.10
CA ILE A 145 4.89 0.76 10.29
C ILE A 145 3.71 1.69 9.97
N ILE A 146 2.55 1.15 9.60
CA ILE A 146 1.33 1.94 9.36
C ILE A 146 0.98 2.76 10.61
N GLY A 147 0.92 2.11 11.78
CA GLY A 147 0.60 2.78 13.04
C GLY A 147 1.64 3.84 13.43
N LYS A 148 2.93 3.55 13.23
CA LYS A 148 4.03 4.49 13.49
C LYS A 148 3.91 5.75 12.64
N ILE A 149 3.62 5.61 11.34
CA ILE A 149 3.51 6.75 10.42
C ILE A 149 2.24 7.55 10.68
N PHE A 150 1.12 6.87 11.00
CA PHE A 150 -0.10 7.55 11.42
C PHE A 150 0.14 8.43 12.65
N ASN A 151 0.84 7.91 13.65
CA ASN A 151 1.17 8.66 14.87
C ASN A 151 2.14 9.83 14.64
N LYS A 152 2.93 9.79 13.55
CA LYS A 152 3.88 10.87 13.19
C LYS A 152 3.16 12.09 12.63
N ASP A 153 2.15 11.90 11.77
CA ASP A 153 1.33 12.98 11.21
C ASP A 153 -0.14 12.52 11.05
N PRO A 154 -0.93 12.57 12.12
CA PRO A 154 -2.29 12.03 12.10
C PRO A 154 -3.23 12.85 11.21
N LEU A 155 -3.04 14.17 11.14
CA LEU A 155 -3.89 15.04 10.32
C LEU A 155 -3.68 14.76 8.83
N TYR A 156 -2.43 14.65 8.38
CA TYR A 156 -2.15 14.32 6.99
C TYR A 156 -2.59 12.87 6.66
N SER A 157 -2.39 11.94 7.58
CA SER A 157 -2.86 10.56 7.42
C SER A 157 -4.39 10.49 7.28
N LEU A 158 -5.14 11.22 8.11
CA LEU A 158 -6.60 11.32 8.01
C LEU A 158 -7.05 11.94 6.69
N TYR A 159 -6.34 12.98 6.20
CA TYR A 159 -6.59 13.56 4.88
C TYR A 159 -6.40 12.51 3.77
N GLN A 160 -5.32 11.73 3.82
CA GLN A 160 -5.07 10.67 2.84
C GLN A 160 -6.14 9.56 2.90
N ILE A 161 -6.57 9.16 4.09
CA ILE A 161 -7.69 8.21 4.28
C ILE A 161 -8.98 8.78 3.69
N GLY A 162 -9.29 10.05 3.95
CA GLY A 162 -10.47 10.72 3.41
C GLY A 162 -10.46 10.76 1.88
N LEU A 163 -9.32 11.00 1.26
CA LEU A 163 -9.17 10.95 -0.21
C LEU A 163 -9.44 9.55 -0.76
N VAL A 164 -8.94 8.49 -0.12
CA VAL A 164 -9.20 7.11 -0.54
C VAL A 164 -10.67 6.77 -0.40
N ALA A 165 -11.29 7.13 0.72
CA ALA A 165 -12.72 6.92 0.95
C ALA A 165 -13.56 7.62 -0.12
N LEU A 166 -13.26 8.89 -0.40
CA LEU A 166 -13.95 9.65 -1.45
C LEU A 166 -13.74 9.03 -2.84
N SER A 167 -12.51 8.64 -3.17
CA SER A 167 -12.22 7.95 -4.43
C SER A 167 -12.97 6.63 -4.55
N THR A 168 -13.04 5.85 -3.46
CA THR A 168 -13.78 4.59 -3.43
C THR A 168 -15.26 4.81 -3.69
N VAL A 169 -15.85 5.83 -3.06
CA VAL A 169 -17.25 6.19 -3.28
C VAL A 169 -17.51 6.61 -4.73
N ILE A 170 -16.64 7.43 -5.32
CA ILE A 170 -16.78 7.86 -6.73
C ILE A 170 -16.74 6.66 -7.68
N ILE A 171 -15.74 5.79 -7.52
CA ILE A 171 -15.60 4.58 -8.35
C ILE A 171 -16.77 3.63 -8.12
N PHE A 172 -17.20 3.43 -6.87
CA PHE A 172 -18.38 2.63 -6.55
C PHE A 172 -19.62 3.09 -7.33
N PHE A 173 -19.94 4.39 -7.29
CA PHE A 173 -21.09 4.90 -8.05
C PHE A 173 -20.90 4.80 -9.57
N THR A 174 -19.69 5.05 -10.06
CA THR A 174 -19.36 4.95 -11.51
C THR A 174 -19.48 3.53 -12.04
N THR A 175 -19.12 2.54 -11.22
CA THR A 175 -19.14 1.12 -11.60
C THR A 175 -20.50 0.46 -11.33
N SER A 176 -21.34 1.04 -10.47
CA SER A 176 -22.71 0.58 -10.29
C SER A 176 -23.55 0.67 -11.58
N THR A 177 -23.15 1.52 -12.52
CA THR A 177 -23.80 1.67 -13.84
C THR A 177 -23.17 0.80 -14.93
N ILE A 178 -21.98 0.22 -14.71
CA ILE A 178 -21.24 -0.58 -15.70
C ILE A 178 -20.87 -1.93 -15.06
N PRO A 179 -21.47 -3.05 -15.47
CA PRO A 179 -21.13 -4.36 -14.90
C PRO A 179 -19.70 -4.76 -15.28
N ILE A 180 -18.77 -4.63 -14.33
CA ILE A 180 -17.38 -5.07 -14.50
C ILE A 180 -17.27 -6.52 -14.00
N PRO A 181 -16.86 -7.48 -14.84
CA PRO A 181 -16.67 -8.87 -14.42
C PRO A 181 -15.66 -9.02 -13.28
N TYR A 182 -15.88 -10.00 -12.40
CA TYR A 182 -15.06 -10.23 -11.19
C TYR A 182 -13.57 -10.43 -11.46
N TYR A 183 -13.16 -11.01 -12.60
CA TYR A 183 -11.74 -11.16 -12.92
C TYR A 183 -11.04 -9.82 -13.24
N TYR A 184 -11.81 -8.76 -13.50
CA TYR A 184 -11.33 -7.37 -13.55
C TYR A 184 -11.47 -6.64 -12.21
N SER A 185 -11.81 -7.32 -11.11
CA SER A 185 -11.88 -6.70 -9.77
C SER A 185 -10.57 -5.99 -9.39
N PHE A 186 -9.41 -6.45 -9.88
CA PHE A 186 -8.15 -5.73 -9.70
C PHE A 186 -8.16 -4.31 -10.32
N MET A 187 -8.86 -4.12 -11.44
CA MET A 187 -9.01 -2.81 -12.07
C MET A 187 -9.73 -1.80 -11.17
N PHE A 188 -10.62 -2.25 -10.27
CA PHE A 188 -11.25 -1.35 -9.30
C PHE A 188 -10.21 -0.71 -8.38
N TYR A 189 -9.24 -1.48 -7.87
CA TYR A 189 -8.17 -0.91 -7.04
C TYR A 189 -7.29 0.06 -7.83
N VAL A 190 -7.02 -0.24 -9.10
CA VAL A 190 -6.30 0.69 -10.00
C VAL A 190 -7.09 1.98 -10.19
N PHE A 191 -8.39 1.91 -10.45
CA PHE A 191 -9.25 3.08 -10.59
C PHE A 191 -9.37 3.89 -9.30
N ILE A 192 -9.42 3.23 -8.14
CA ILE A 192 -9.35 3.91 -6.83
C ILE A 192 -8.01 4.65 -6.69
N GLY A 193 -6.90 4.04 -7.11
CA GLY A 193 -5.60 4.70 -7.13
C GLY A 193 -5.57 5.94 -8.03
N ILE A 194 -6.11 5.83 -9.25
CA ILE A 194 -6.22 6.95 -10.20
C ILE A 194 -7.09 8.06 -9.62
N GLY A 195 -8.27 7.71 -9.08
CA GLY A 195 -9.18 8.67 -8.47
C GLY A 195 -8.57 9.37 -7.26
N TYR A 196 -7.81 8.64 -6.43
CA TYR A 196 -7.04 9.22 -5.32
C TYR A 196 -6.06 10.29 -5.81
N TYR A 197 -5.23 9.99 -6.82
CA TYR A 197 -4.28 10.97 -7.35
C TYR A 197 -4.98 12.14 -8.03
N ALA A 198 -6.07 11.90 -8.78
CA ALA A 198 -6.86 12.95 -9.39
C ALA A 198 -7.42 13.93 -8.35
N LEU A 199 -8.03 13.42 -7.27
CA LEU A 199 -8.54 14.24 -6.16
C LEU A 199 -7.41 14.99 -5.43
N LYS A 200 -6.29 14.31 -5.18
CA LYS A 200 -5.11 14.91 -4.54
C LYS A 200 -4.63 16.13 -5.31
N TYR A 201 -4.40 15.99 -6.62
CA TYR A 201 -3.93 17.10 -7.47
C TYR A 201 -5.00 18.16 -7.67
N LEU A 202 -6.29 17.79 -7.70
CA LEU A 202 -7.40 18.74 -7.77
C LEU A 202 -7.45 19.63 -6.52
N PHE A 203 -7.37 19.07 -5.32
CA PHE A 203 -7.34 19.87 -4.08
C PHE A 203 -6.08 20.72 -3.96
N LEU A 204 -4.93 20.22 -4.42
CA LEU A 204 -3.71 21.00 -4.50
C LEU A 204 -3.87 22.19 -5.46
N GLY A 205 -4.49 21.98 -6.62
CA GLY A 205 -4.82 23.03 -7.58
C GLY A 205 -5.77 24.09 -7.01
N ILE A 206 -6.82 23.67 -6.30
CA ILE A 206 -7.75 24.59 -5.63
C ILE A 206 -7.03 25.42 -4.57
N LYS A 207 -6.14 24.81 -3.79
CA LYS A 207 -5.34 25.53 -2.80
C LYS A 207 -4.45 26.59 -3.46
N PHE A 208 -3.71 26.23 -4.51
CA PHE A 208 -2.87 27.17 -5.23
C PHE A 208 -3.67 28.32 -5.84
N LEU A 209 -4.85 28.02 -6.41
CA LEU A 209 -5.74 29.05 -6.95
C LEU A 209 -6.25 29.98 -5.85
N GLY A 210 -6.63 29.44 -4.68
CA GLY A 210 -7.05 30.22 -3.52
C GLY A 210 -5.95 31.14 -3.00
N GLU A 211 -4.72 30.65 -2.89
CA GLU A 211 -3.54 31.44 -2.51
C GLU A 211 -3.24 32.52 -3.55
N TYR A 212 -3.33 32.19 -4.84
CA TYR A 212 -3.17 33.15 -5.93
C TYR A 212 -4.19 34.29 -5.83
N ILE A 213 -5.48 33.97 -5.69
CA ILE A 213 -6.56 34.95 -5.52
C ILE A 213 -6.33 35.80 -4.28
N TYR A 214 -6.06 35.18 -3.13
CA TYR A 214 -5.83 35.88 -1.87
C TYR A 214 -4.64 36.85 -1.97
N SER A 215 -3.54 36.44 -2.59
CA SER A 215 -2.36 37.29 -2.79
C SER A 215 -2.67 38.50 -3.69
N HIS A 216 -3.55 38.35 -4.68
CA HIS A 216 -3.98 39.43 -5.56
C HIS A 216 -4.87 40.45 -4.83
N TYR A 217 -5.79 39.98 -3.99
CA TYR A 217 -6.62 40.84 -3.15
C TYR A 217 -5.80 41.54 -2.05
N SER A 218 -4.88 40.82 -1.38
CA SER A 218 -4.03 41.36 -0.33
C SER A 218 -3.03 42.41 -0.86
N LYS A 219 -2.45 42.21 -2.06
CA LYS A 219 -1.60 43.23 -2.71
C LYS A 219 -2.36 44.53 -2.98
N ARG A 220 -3.63 44.45 -3.37
CA ARG A 220 -4.49 45.62 -3.62
C ARG A 220 -4.78 46.41 -2.34
N GLN A 221 -4.86 45.73 -1.20
CA GLN A 221 -5.12 46.35 0.11
C GLN A 221 -3.83 46.91 0.75
N ASN A 222 -2.69 46.22 0.57
CA ASN A 222 -1.40 46.68 1.10
C ASN A 222 -0.78 47.85 0.33
N THR A 223 -1.12 48.10 -0.95
CA THR A 223 -0.70 49.34 -1.64
C THR A 223 -1.32 50.61 -1.04
N LEU A 224 -2.49 50.50 -0.38
CA LEU A 224 -3.13 51.63 0.32
C LEU A 224 -2.57 51.86 1.73
N SER A 225 -2.04 50.82 2.40
CA SER A 225 -1.44 50.92 3.74
C SER A 225 0.09 50.99 3.76
N ALA A 226 0.79 50.62 2.69
CA ALA A 226 2.26 50.70 2.60
C ALA A 226 2.77 52.14 2.47
N VAL A 227 1.93 53.09 2.05
CA VAL A 227 2.29 54.52 2.03
C VAL A 227 2.38 55.11 3.44
N SER A 228 1.75 54.49 4.46
CA SER A 228 1.73 55.01 5.83
C SER A 228 2.68 54.32 6.82
N GLN A 229 3.41 53.26 6.42
CA GLN A 229 4.20 52.44 7.35
C GLN A 229 5.70 52.31 7.02
N TYR A 230 6.25 53.15 6.12
CA TYR A 230 7.69 53.22 5.85
C TYR A 230 8.47 53.92 6.99
N ARG A 231 8.37 53.43 8.23
CA ARG A 231 9.29 53.83 9.32
C ARG A 231 9.34 52.87 10.52
N VAL A 232 9.52 51.57 10.30
CA VAL A 232 9.99 50.70 11.40
C VAL A 232 11.05 49.74 10.90
N ARG A 233 12.32 50.01 11.27
CA ARG A 233 13.44 49.08 11.12
C ARG A 233 13.23 47.91 12.07
N HIS A 234 12.78 46.76 11.56
CA HIS A 234 12.84 45.52 12.30
C HIS A 234 14.20 44.84 12.10
N ARG A 235 14.92 44.62 13.21
CA ARG A 235 16.08 43.73 13.26
C ARG A 235 15.63 42.31 12.86
N PRO A 236 16.42 41.58 12.05
CA PRO A 236 16.10 40.19 11.73
C PRO A 236 16.15 39.36 13.01
N LYS A 237 14.99 38.89 13.47
CA LYS A 237 14.93 37.77 14.42
C LYS A 237 15.45 36.55 13.68
N ASN A 238 16.51 35.93 14.23
CA ASN A 238 17.07 34.69 13.73
C ASN A 238 15.95 33.73 13.32
N LYS A 239 15.92 33.34 12.04
CA LYS A 239 15.04 32.29 11.54
C LYS A 239 15.29 31.07 12.40
N LYS A 240 14.34 30.70 13.26
CA LYS A 240 14.29 29.33 13.78
C LYS A 240 14.35 28.44 12.56
N LYS A 241 15.38 27.59 12.47
CA LYS A 241 15.47 26.55 11.43
C LYS A 241 14.10 25.89 11.36
N GLU A 242 13.41 26.05 10.24
CA GLU A 242 12.18 25.33 9.98
C GLU A 242 12.49 23.86 10.25
N GLN A 243 11.74 23.28 11.19
CA GLN A 243 11.71 21.83 11.32
C GLN A 243 11.41 21.30 9.93
N ILE A 244 12.39 20.58 9.39
CA ILE A 244 12.39 19.72 8.19
C ILE A 244 11.04 19.76 7.49
N GLU A 245 11.00 20.31 6.28
CA GLU A 245 9.83 20.30 5.38
C GLU A 245 8.97 19.09 5.69
N ARG A 246 7.77 19.34 6.22
CA ARG A 246 6.71 18.33 6.23
C ARG A 246 6.75 17.69 4.86
N GLY A 247 6.71 16.37 4.77
CA GLY A 247 6.65 15.65 3.52
C GLY A 247 5.38 16.04 2.77
N GLN A 248 5.38 17.23 2.18
CA GLN A 248 4.41 17.75 1.25
C GLN A 248 4.84 17.17 -0.09
N TRP A 249 4.48 15.91 -0.28
CA TRP A 249 4.42 15.29 -1.60
C TRP A 249 3.05 14.67 -1.75
#